data_AF-B8DIN7-F1
#
_entry.id   AF-B8DIN7-F1
#
_cell.length_a   1.000
_cell.length_b   1.000
_cell.length_c   1.000
_cell.angle_alpha   90.00
_cell.angle_beta   90.00
_cell.angle_gamma   90.00
#
_symmetry.space_group_name_H-M   'P 1'
#
loop_
_entity.id
_entity.type
_entity.pdbx_description
1 polymer ?
#
loop_
_entity_poly.entity_id
_entity_poly.type
_entity_poly.pdbx_seq_one_letter_code
_entity_poly.pdbx_strand_id
1 'polypeptide(L)'
;MLAALALLAILLAPARPATALDDIANLKGMGVVAAGPVKRLDCPMSGRFDCNSWPTNFLKFEYENICFAVDPGVCGAYCKGILATDKGKTVYFFESQPGGDLAQRRARGYECPPGF
;
A
#
# COMPACT_ATOMS: atom_id res chain seq x y z
N MET A 1 -48.02 -3.75 17.07
CA MET A 1 -47.12 -4.79 16.52
C MET A 1 -46.16 -4.24 15.45
N LEU A 2 -45.64 -3.02 15.56
CA LEU A 2 -44.62 -2.47 14.63
C LEU A 2 -43.29 -2.09 15.30
N ALA A 3 -43.27 -1.95 16.63
CA ALA A 3 -42.07 -1.55 17.37
C ALA A 3 -41.04 -2.68 17.56
N ALA A 4 -41.45 -3.95 17.49
CA ALA A 4 -40.57 -5.09 17.70
C ALA A 4 -39.66 -5.41 16.49
N LEU A 5 -40.02 -4.94 15.30
CA LEU A 5 -39.27 -5.19 14.06
C LEU A 5 -38.09 -4.22 13.86
N ALA A 6 -38.11 -3.06 14.51
CA ALA A 6 -37.03 -2.06 14.39
C ALA A 6 -35.78 -2.41 15.21
N LEU A 7 -35.93 -3.16 16.32
CA LEU A 7 -34.79 -3.54 17.17
C LEU A 7 -33.91 -4.66 16.57
N LEU A 8 -34.45 -5.51 15.68
CA LEU A 8 -33.66 -6.58 15.07
C LEU A 8 -32.69 -6.11 13.97
N ALA A 9 -32.90 -4.92 13.40
CA ALA A 9 -32.07 -4.42 12.30
C ALA A 9 -30.71 -3.84 12.76
N ILE A 10 -30.55 -3.53 14.06
CA ILE A 10 -29.33 -2.90 14.60
C ILE A 10 -28.23 -3.92 14.92
N LEU A 11 -28.55 -5.22 14.99
CA LEU A 11 -27.62 -6.29 15.37
C LEU A 11 -26.83 -6.90 14.20
N LEU A 12 -27.06 -6.46 12.97
CA LEU A 12 -26.36 -6.92 11.76
C LEU A 12 -25.31 -5.92 11.27
N ALA A 13 -24.72 -5.12 12.17
CA ALA A 13 -23.50 -4.40 11.83
C ALA A 13 -22.39 -5.45 11.60
N PRO A 14 -21.77 -5.54 10.42
CA PRO A 14 -20.65 -6.44 10.22
C PRO A 14 -19.56 -5.99 11.20
N ALA A 15 -19.25 -6.84 12.17
CA ALA A 15 -18.08 -6.66 13.00
C ALA A 15 -16.88 -6.59 12.05
N ARG A 16 -16.24 -5.41 11.97
CA ARG A 16 -14.99 -5.29 11.24
C ARG A 16 -14.02 -6.29 11.88
N PRO A 17 -13.36 -7.16 11.09
CA PRO A 17 -12.47 -8.15 11.67
C PRO A 17 -11.41 -7.42 12.48
N ALA A 18 -11.20 -7.85 13.72
CA ALA A 18 -10.22 -7.24 14.64
C ALA A 18 -8.79 -7.27 14.08
N THR A 19 -8.53 -8.12 13.08
CA THR A 19 -7.25 -8.25 12.36
C THR A 19 -6.81 -6.95 11.68
N ALA A 20 -7.76 -6.13 11.22
CA ALA A 20 -7.45 -4.85 10.62
C ALA A 20 -6.75 -3.88 11.59
N LEU A 21 -6.94 -4.04 12.92
CA LEU A 21 -6.26 -3.24 13.94
C LEU A 21 -4.88 -3.80 14.29
N ASP A 22 -4.69 -5.12 14.24
CA ASP A 22 -3.40 -5.76 14.48
C ASP A 22 -2.37 -5.35 13.43
N ASP A 23 -2.80 -5.24 12.17
CA ASP A 23 -1.92 -4.81 11.08
C ASP A 23 -1.51 -3.33 11.19
N ILE A 24 -2.37 -2.48 11.76
CA ILE A 24 -2.06 -1.08 12.06
C ILE A 24 -1.05 -0.99 13.22
N ALA A 25 -0.96 -1.99 14.10
CA ALA A 25 0.03 -1.99 15.17
C ALA A 25 1.46 -1.97 14.63
N ASN A 26 1.70 -2.57 13.46
CA ASN A 26 3.02 -2.54 12.80
C ASN A 26 3.40 -1.16 12.26
N LEU A 27 2.42 -0.29 11.98
CA LEU A 27 2.64 1.12 11.63
C LEU A 27 2.92 2.00 12.86
N LYS A 28 2.62 1.53 14.07
CA LYS A 28 2.72 2.34 15.29
C LYS A 28 4.15 2.82 15.52
N GLY A 29 4.31 4.14 15.61
CA GLY A 29 5.62 4.77 15.87
C GLY A 29 6.53 4.88 14.64
N MET A 30 6.05 4.48 13.46
CA MET A 30 6.70 4.75 12.18
C MET A 30 6.32 6.15 11.67
N GLY A 31 7.21 6.76 10.89
CA GLY A 31 6.90 7.97 10.14
C GLY A 31 6.23 7.61 8.81
N VAL A 32 5.00 8.07 8.60
CA VAL A 32 4.33 7.93 7.29
C VAL A 32 4.97 8.89 6.30
N VAL A 33 5.45 8.34 5.18
CA VAL A 33 6.04 9.10 4.07
C VAL A 33 4.97 9.47 3.06
N ALA A 34 4.12 8.52 2.68
CA ALA A 34 3.03 8.69 1.72
C ALA A 34 1.94 7.65 1.93
N ALA A 35 0.71 7.94 1.49
CA ALA A 35 -0.41 7.00 1.56
C ALA A 35 -1.41 7.26 0.43
N GLY A 36 -1.87 6.20 -0.23
CA GLY A 36 -2.80 6.35 -1.34
C GLY A 36 -2.69 5.25 -2.39
N PRO A 37 -3.29 5.47 -3.57
CA PRO A 37 -3.15 4.57 -4.71
C PRO A 37 -1.72 4.60 -5.23
N VAL A 38 -1.23 3.43 -5.62
CA VAL A 38 0.07 3.26 -6.27
C VAL A 38 -0.12 2.48 -7.56
N LYS A 39 0.64 2.90 -8.57
CA LYS A 39 0.71 2.26 -9.88
C LYS A 39 2.02 1.51 -10.01
N ARG A 40 1.99 0.39 -10.73
CA ARG A 40 3.20 -0.30 -11.16
C ARG A 40 3.85 0.48 -12.30
N LEU A 41 5.16 0.68 -12.20
CA LEU A 41 5.99 1.25 -13.24
C LEU A 41 6.74 0.14 -13.95
N ASP A 42 6.20 -0.28 -15.09
CA ASP A 42 6.91 -1.20 -15.98
C ASP A 42 7.97 -0.45 -16.79
N CYS A 43 9.10 -1.10 -17.06
CA CYS A 43 10.14 -0.46 -17.86
C CYS A 43 9.63 -0.19 -19.27
N PRO A 44 9.64 1.08 -19.74
CA PRO A 44 9.27 1.37 -21.10
C PRO A 44 10.34 0.81 -22.05
N MET A 45 9.96 -0.07 -22.97
CA MET A 45 10.89 -0.68 -23.94
C MET A 45 11.55 0.35 -24.89
N SER A 46 11.12 1.61 -24.88
CA SER A 46 11.69 2.68 -25.69
C SER A 46 12.95 3.30 -25.04
N GLY A 47 14.11 2.72 -25.37
CA GLY A 47 15.43 3.32 -25.65
C GLY A 47 16.13 4.29 -24.68
N ARG A 48 15.43 5.03 -23.82
CA ARG A 48 16.04 6.03 -22.91
C ARG A 48 16.30 5.49 -21.50
N PHE A 49 15.71 4.35 -21.17
CA PHE A 49 15.84 3.70 -19.87
C PHE A 49 16.54 2.36 -20.03
N ASP A 50 17.50 2.07 -19.17
CA ASP A 50 18.14 0.76 -19.12
C ASP A 50 17.24 -0.21 -18.35
N CYS A 51 16.49 -1.03 -19.07
CA CYS A 51 15.58 -2.00 -18.45
C CYS A 51 16.30 -3.10 -17.66
N ASN A 52 17.60 -3.30 -17.84
CA ASN A 52 18.35 -4.28 -17.05
C ASN A 52 18.58 -3.80 -15.61
N SER A 53 18.63 -2.49 -15.39
CA SER A 53 18.74 -1.87 -14.06
C SER A 53 17.39 -1.41 -13.51
N TRP A 54 16.30 -1.64 -14.23
CA TRP A 54 14.96 -1.28 -13.76
C TRP A 54 14.58 -2.10 -12.52
N PRO A 55 14.14 -1.46 -11.42
CA PRO A 55 13.80 -2.19 -10.21
C PRO A 55 12.67 -3.19 -10.46
N THR A 56 12.80 -4.40 -9.93
CA THR A 56 11.68 -5.35 -9.89
C THR A 56 10.62 -4.82 -8.93
N ASN A 57 9.33 -4.98 -9.27
CA ASN A 57 8.21 -4.45 -8.49
C ASN A 57 8.32 -2.93 -8.25
N PHE A 58 8.70 -2.19 -9.29
CA PHE A 58 8.82 -0.74 -9.18
C PHE A 58 7.43 -0.10 -9.14
N LEU A 59 7.19 0.74 -8.13
CA LEU A 59 5.91 1.36 -7.83
C LEU A 59 6.07 2.87 -7.70
N LYS A 60 4.98 3.59 -7.99
CA LYS A 60 4.87 5.02 -7.79
C LYS A 60 3.51 5.38 -7.20
N PHE A 61 3.48 6.29 -6.22
CA PHE A 61 2.23 6.89 -5.77
C PHE A 61 1.63 7.77 -6.88
N GLU A 62 0.35 7.57 -7.21
CA GLU A 62 -0.23 8.22 -8.40
C GLU A 62 -0.18 9.75 -8.36
N TYR A 63 -0.34 10.33 -7.17
CA TYR A 63 -0.44 11.78 -6.96
C TYR A 63 0.81 12.40 -6.32
N GLU A 64 1.86 11.60 -6.10
CA GLU A 64 3.08 12.05 -5.45
C GLU A 64 4.30 11.65 -6.27
N ASN A 65 5.37 12.45 -6.23
CA ASN A 65 6.62 12.11 -6.92
C ASN A 65 7.50 11.19 -6.07
N ILE A 66 6.92 10.06 -5.64
CA ILE A 66 7.56 9.09 -4.76
C ILE A 66 7.55 7.73 -5.44
N CYS A 67 8.74 7.23 -5.72
CA CYS A 67 8.97 5.94 -6.36
C CYS A 67 9.74 5.02 -5.43
N PHE A 68 9.35 3.76 -5.43
CA PHE A 68 9.92 2.76 -4.55
C PHE A 68 9.75 1.37 -5.15
N ALA A 69 10.62 0.44 -4.77
CA ALA A 69 10.46 -0.97 -5.11
C ALA A 69 10.20 -1.79 -3.84
N VAL A 70 9.49 -2.91 -3.98
CA VAL A 70 9.15 -3.81 -2.87
C VAL A 70 9.71 -5.21 -3.10
N ASP A 71 10.11 -5.85 -2.00
CA ASP A 71 10.66 -7.21 -2.01
C ASP A 71 10.17 -8.02 -0.78
N PRO A 72 9.56 -9.21 -0.95
CA PRO A 72 9.02 -9.79 -2.18
C PRO A 72 7.59 -9.29 -2.48
N GLY A 73 7.13 -9.54 -3.70
CA GLY A 73 5.72 -9.46 -4.10
C GLY A 73 5.35 -8.30 -5.01
N VAL A 74 4.33 -8.53 -5.82
CA VAL A 74 3.87 -7.61 -6.86
C VAL A 74 2.52 -7.04 -6.42
N CYS A 75 2.44 -5.71 -6.27
CA CYS A 75 1.14 -5.06 -6.38
C CYS A 75 0.60 -5.32 -7.78
N GLY A 76 -0.66 -5.74 -7.90
CA GLY A 76 -1.35 -5.84 -9.19
C GLY A 76 -1.38 -4.50 -9.94
N ALA A 77 -2.11 -4.43 -11.06
CA ALA A 77 -2.15 -3.22 -11.91
C ALA A 77 -2.50 -1.94 -11.14
N TYR A 78 -3.36 -2.05 -10.13
CA TYR A 78 -3.73 -0.98 -9.22
C TYR A 78 -3.80 -1.53 -7.79
N CYS A 79 -3.09 -0.89 -6.87
CA CYS A 79 -3.22 -1.17 -5.45
C CYS A 79 -3.13 0.13 -4.65
N LYS A 80 -3.33 0.05 -3.35
CA LYS A 80 -3.24 1.18 -2.44
C LYS A 80 -2.47 0.76 -1.20
N GLY A 81 -1.79 1.69 -0.57
CA GLY A 81 -1.04 1.37 0.62
C GLY A 81 -0.42 2.59 1.28
N ILE A 82 0.42 2.31 2.27
CA ILE A 82 1.11 3.30 3.06
C ILE A 82 2.61 3.01 2.97
N LEU A 83 3.39 4.01 2.58
CA LEU A 83 4.85 3.95 2.67
C LEU A 83 5.27 4.60 3.98
N ALA A 84 5.98 3.85 4.82
CA ALA A 84 6.40 4.33 6.12
C ALA A 84 7.86 3.96 6.40
N THR A 85 8.48 4.71 7.30
CA THR A 85 9.87 4.52 7.70
C THR A 85 9.98 4.34 9.21
N ASP A 86 10.83 3.41 9.64
CA ASP A 86 11.15 3.26 11.05
C ASP A 86 12.22 4.26 11.50
N LYS A 87 12.54 4.28 12.80
CA LYS A 87 13.60 5.15 13.36
C LYS A 87 14.99 4.84 12.79
N GLY A 88 15.20 3.62 12.30
CA GLY A 88 16.43 3.17 11.64
C GLY A 88 16.50 3.56 10.17
N LYS A 89 15.51 4.29 9.64
CA LYS A 89 15.35 4.66 8.24
C LYS A 89 15.09 3.48 7.29
N THR A 90 14.65 2.34 7.83
CA THR A 90 14.18 1.24 7.00
C THR A 90 12.80 1.58 6.47
N VAL A 91 12.62 1.44 5.15
CA VAL A 91 11.34 1.74 4.49
C VAL A 91 10.51 0.47 4.35
N TYR A 92 9.23 0.60 4.63
CA TYR A 92 8.24 -0.46 4.47
C TYR A 92 7.04 0.06 3.70
N PHE A 93 6.45 -0.83 2.91
CA PHE A 93 5.19 -0.60 2.23
C PHE A 93 4.13 -1.51 2.83
N PHE A 94 3.05 -0.92 3.30
CA PHE A 94 1.88 -1.59 3.85
C PHE A 94 0.81 -1.61 2.76
N GLU A 95 0.77 -2.70 2.01
CA GLU A 95 -0.20 -2.91 0.93
C GLU A 95 -1.57 -3.23 1.52
N SER A 96 -2.60 -2.49 1.12
CA SER A 96 -3.97 -2.79 1.51
C SER A 96 -4.52 -3.95 0.68
N GLN A 97 -4.87 -5.04 1.37
CA GLN A 97 -5.42 -6.23 0.77
C GLN A 97 -6.96 -6.22 0.74
N PRO A 98 -7.59 -6.99 -0.16
CA PRO A 98 -9.02 -7.29 -0.07
C PRO A 98 -9.34 -7.87 1.32
N GLY A 99 -10.32 -7.31 2.02
CA GLY A 99 -10.63 -7.69 3.41
C GLY A 99 -10.21 -6.64 4.45
N GLY A 100 -9.35 -5.69 4.08
CA GLY A 100 -8.96 -4.57 4.94
C GLY A 100 -7.66 -4.77 5.71
N ASP A 101 -7.05 -5.95 5.61
CA ASP A 101 -5.74 -6.28 6.17
C ASP A 101 -4.61 -5.53 5.42
N LEU A 102 -3.47 -5.34 6.09
CA LEU A 102 -2.28 -4.71 5.52
C LEU A 102 -1.11 -5.69 5.46
N ALA A 103 -0.66 -6.00 4.24
CA ALA A 103 0.57 -6.75 4.05
C ALA A 103 1.78 -5.81 4.12
N GLN A 104 2.59 -5.99 5.17
CA GLN A 104 3.86 -5.30 5.29
C GLN A 104 4.92 -5.95 4.39
N ARG A 105 5.58 -5.14 3.57
CA ARG A 105 6.70 -5.52 2.70
C ARG A 105 7.87 -4.59 2.95
N ARG A 106 9.10 -5.09 2.84
CA ARG A 106 10.27 -4.21 2.83
C ARG A 106 10.28 -3.45 1.51
N ALA A 107 10.55 -2.16 1.59
CA ALA A 107 10.63 -1.28 0.44
C ALA A 107 12.00 -0.60 0.38
N ARG A 108 12.34 -0.12 -0.81
CA ARG A 108 13.50 0.73 -1.06
C ARG A 108 13.05 1.92 -1.89
N GLY A 109 13.38 3.12 -1.42
CA GLY A 109 13.12 4.35 -2.18
C GLY A 109 14.06 4.49 -3.38
N TYR A 110 13.55 5.07 -4.46
CA TYR A 110 14.28 5.37 -5.67
C TYR A 110 13.89 6.77 -6.17
N GLU A 111 14.74 7.36 -7.00
CA GLU A 111 14.34 8.53 -7.78
C GLU A 111 13.30 8.12 -8.82
N CYS A 112 12.25 8.94 -8.97
CA CYS A 112 11.26 8.71 -10.01
C CYS A 112 11.87 8.99 -11.39
N PRO A 113 11.70 8.09 -12.37
CA PRO A 113 12.14 8.33 -13.73
C PRO A 113 11.42 9.55 -14.32
N PRO A 114 12.11 10.44 -15.04
CA PRO A 114 11.49 11.62 -15.65
C PRO A 114 10.40 11.20 -16.64
N GLY A 115 9.22 11.80 -16.52
CA GLY A 115 8.07 11.55 -17.39
C GLY A 115 7.06 10.51 -16.89
N PHE A 116 7.22 9.99 -15.67
CA PHE A 116 6.26 9.11 -15.00
C PHE A 116 5.55 9.76 -13.82
#